data_AF-A0A556VWE0-F1
#
_entry.id   AF-A0A556VWE0-F1
#
_cell.length_a   1.000
_cell.length_b   1.000
_cell.length_c   1.000
_cell.angle_alpha   90.00
_cell.angle_beta   90.00
_cell.angle_gamma   90.00
#
_symmetry.space_group_name_H-M   'P 1'
#
loop_
_entity.id
_entity.type
_entity.pdbx_description
1 polymer ?
#
loop_
_entity_poly.entity_id
_entity_poly.type
_entity_poly.pdbx_seq_one_letter_code
_entity_poly.pdbx_strand_id
1 'polypeptide(L)'
;MFCSAWGGSGVPSQITEKYHLFRELNNNGLLSLHPDLFVHFRYLERLDLSINQILDLPPSLFHNLQNVRQLNVSNNPLTRVYEEQFDSFINLQSLSMEEVEIPNISIRMFGFLSNLSHIYFKRFEYCTYSPNVRSCKPNTDGISSFENLLANIILRVFVWVVAFAICFGNVFVICLRSCVGSENEHHTMAIKSLCCADCLMGVYLFFIGAFDVKYCGEYNRHAHVWMESLSCQLIGSLALLSTEVSVMILTYMTLEKYVCIVFPFHHYRAGRKRTLCSLMSIWAVGFVLAFAPFCDRHTFGNFYGRNGVCFPLHSEQAEKPGARCYSTGIFLGETFLGFFHLIREKGWGNFVPRY
;
A
#
# COMPACT_ATOMS: atom_id res chain seq x y z
N MET A 1 -43.26 -0.56 1.53
CA MET A 1 -44.08 -0.55 2.75
C MET A 1 -44.70 -1.94 2.92
N PHE A 2 -43.92 -2.91 3.42
CA PHE A 2 -44.40 -4.22 3.86
C PHE A 2 -43.40 -4.74 4.89
N CYS A 3 -43.47 -4.21 6.11
CA CYS A 3 -42.85 -4.86 7.26
C CYS A 3 -43.53 -4.36 8.54
N SER A 4 -44.58 -5.06 8.96
CA SER A 4 -45.09 -5.04 10.34
C SER A 4 -46.02 -6.23 10.58
N ALA A 5 -45.51 -7.43 10.31
CA ALA A 5 -45.98 -8.68 10.90
C ALA A 5 -44.84 -9.69 10.71
N TRP A 6 -44.67 -10.62 11.65
CA TRP A 6 -43.61 -11.64 11.70
C TRP A 6 -42.30 -11.19 12.38
N GLY A 7 -42.37 -11.08 13.71
CA GLY A 7 -41.21 -11.30 14.56
C GLY A 7 -40.81 -12.78 14.49
N GLY A 8 -39.74 -13.07 13.75
CA GLY A 8 -39.16 -14.41 13.63
C GLY A 8 -37.85 -14.34 12.86
N SER A 9 -36.76 -14.68 13.53
CA SER A 9 -35.38 -14.73 13.01
C SER A 9 -35.14 -15.94 12.10
N GLY A 10 -35.92 -16.06 11.02
CA GLY A 10 -35.79 -17.09 9.99
C GLY A 10 -36.69 -16.82 8.79
N VAL A 11 -36.15 -17.00 7.58
CA VAL A 11 -36.89 -16.83 6.31
C VAL A 11 -37.95 -17.95 6.20
N PRO A 12 -39.26 -17.65 6.06
CA PRO A 12 -40.28 -18.68 5.97
C PRO A 12 -40.18 -19.45 4.64
N SER A 13 -40.33 -20.77 4.69
CA SER A 13 -40.24 -21.71 3.56
C SER A 13 -41.51 -21.78 2.68
N GLN A 14 -42.33 -20.73 2.62
CA GLN A 14 -43.58 -20.72 1.84
C GLN A 14 -43.81 -19.39 1.11
N ILE A 15 -43.06 -19.15 0.05
CA ILE A 15 -43.47 -18.29 -1.07
C ILE A 15 -42.95 -18.95 -2.35
N THR A 16 -43.73 -19.88 -2.90
CA THR A 16 -43.40 -20.63 -4.12
C THR A 16 -44.51 -20.38 -5.14
N GLU A 17 -44.11 -20.01 -6.37
CA GLU A 17 -44.80 -20.27 -7.66
C GLU A 17 -44.89 -19.13 -8.70
N LYS A 18 -44.19 -17.99 -8.60
CA LYS A 18 -44.15 -17.07 -9.78
C LYS A 18 -42.88 -16.25 -10.03
N TYR A 19 -41.86 -16.33 -9.17
CA TYR A 19 -40.72 -15.40 -9.17
C TYR A 19 -39.35 -16.09 -9.11
N HIS A 20 -39.19 -17.25 -9.75
CA HIS A 20 -37.97 -18.08 -9.65
C HIS A 20 -36.69 -17.47 -10.24
N LEU A 21 -36.76 -16.32 -10.93
CA LEU A 21 -35.61 -15.65 -11.54
C LEU A 21 -34.84 -14.72 -10.57
N PHE A 22 -35.48 -14.26 -9.50
CA PHE A 22 -34.97 -13.14 -8.71
C PHE A 22 -35.36 -13.26 -7.23
N ARG A 23 -34.38 -13.17 -6.32
CA ARG A 23 -34.58 -13.24 -4.87
C ARG A 23 -33.87 -12.06 -4.20
N GLU A 24 -34.67 -11.08 -3.80
CA GLU A 24 -34.28 -9.97 -2.92
C GLU A 24 -34.46 -10.39 -1.46
N LEU A 25 -33.36 -10.50 -0.73
CA LEU A 25 -33.29 -10.68 0.71
C LEU A 25 -32.52 -9.54 1.38
N ASN A 26 -32.32 -8.43 0.66
CA ASN A 26 -31.63 -7.25 1.13
C ASN A 26 -32.43 -6.49 2.20
N ASN A 27 -31.73 -5.77 3.09
CA ASN A 27 -32.34 -4.91 4.11
C ASN A 27 -33.35 -5.61 5.04
N ASN A 28 -33.03 -6.83 5.47
CA ASN A 28 -33.88 -7.62 6.37
C ASN A 28 -33.25 -7.84 7.76
N GLY A 29 -32.11 -7.22 8.05
CA GLY A 29 -31.42 -7.38 9.33
C GLY A 29 -31.00 -8.82 9.61
N LEU A 30 -30.71 -9.62 8.57
CA LEU A 30 -30.32 -11.03 8.74
C LEU A 30 -28.95 -11.12 9.42
N LEU A 31 -28.85 -11.87 10.53
CA LEU A 31 -27.58 -12.09 11.24
C LEU A 31 -26.83 -13.34 10.74
N SER A 32 -27.56 -14.39 10.37
CA SER A 32 -27.00 -15.65 9.90
C SER A 32 -27.90 -16.28 8.85
N LEU A 33 -27.30 -17.11 8.00
CA LEU A 33 -28.01 -17.85 6.96
C LEU A 33 -27.86 -19.35 7.24
N HIS A 34 -28.97 -20.09 7.14
CA HIS A 34 -28.93 -21.55 7.27
C HIS A 34 -28.17 -22.14 6.07
N PRO A 35 -27.28 -23.15 6.25
CA PRO A 35 -26.50 -23.74 5.16
C PRO A 35 -27.35 -24.24 3.99
N ASP A 36 -28.55 -24.76 4.28
CA ASP A 36 -29.45 -25.31 3.27
C ASP A 36 -30.49 -24.31 2.72
N LEU A 37 -30.38 -23.01 3.07
CA LEU A 37 -31.38 -21.99 2.73
C LEU A 37 -31.67 -21.94 1.23
N PHE A 38 -30.66 -22.19 0.39
CA PHE A 38 -30.79 -22.08 -1.06
C PHE A 38 -30.85 -23.39 -1.84
N VAL A 39 -30.95 -24.54 -1.16
CA VAL A 39 -30.85 -25.88 -1.78
C VAL A 39 -31.86 -26.09 -2.92
N HIS A 40 -33.06 -25.52 -2.81
CA HIS A 40 -34.15 -25.69 -3.78
C HIS A 40 -34.20 -24.62 -4.87
N PHE A 41 -33.38 -23.55 -4.81
CA PHE A 41 -33.44 -22.44 -5.77
C PHE A 41 -32.46 -22.60 -6.94
N ARG A 42 -32.47 -23.76 -7.59
CA ARG A 42 -31.55 -24.09 -8.70
C ARG A 42 -31.69 -23.19 -9.94
N TYR A 43 -32.84 -22.55 -10.12
CA TYR A 43 -33.14 -21.68 -11.26
C TYR A 43 -32.92 -20.19 -10.97
N LEU A 44 -32.41 -19.86 -9.78
CA LEU A 44 -32.21 -18.47 -9.39
C LEU A 44 -31.16 -17.80 -10.29
N GLU A 45 -31.51 -16.67 -10.90
CA GLU A 45 -30.56 -15.89 -11.71
C GLU A 45 -29.97 -14.70 -10.94
N ARG A 46 -30.67 -14.19 -9.92
CA ARG A 46 -30.25 -13.00 -9.19
C ARG A 46 -30.53 -13.18 -7.71
N LEU A 47 -29.50 -12.96 -6.90
CA LEU A 47 -29.54 -13.05 -5.44
C LEU A 47 -28.99 -11.77 -4.83
N ASP A 48 -29.83 -11.07 -4.08
CA ASP A 48 -29.42 -9.90 -3.31
C ASP A 48 -29.55 -10.17 -1.81
N LEU A 49 -28.41 -10.16 -1.11
CA LEU A 49 -28.25 -10.31 0.33
C LEU A 49 -27.69 -9.04 0.98
N SER A 50 -27.65 -7.92 0.25
CA SER A 50 -27.01 -6.70 0.70
C SER A 50 -27.72 -6.01 1.87
N ILE A 51 -27.00 -5.15 2.58
CA ILE A 51 -27.56 -4.33 3.67
C ILE A 51 -28.21 -5.25 4.73
N ASN A 52 -27.47 -6.26 5.18
CA ASN A 52 -27.88 -7.12 6.28
C ASN A 52 -26.80 -7.08 7.38
N GLN A 53 -26.91 -7.94 8.38
CA GLN A 53 -25.94 -8.05 9.48
C GLN A 53 -25.24 -9.42 9.45
N ILE A 54 -25.04 -9.96 8.25
CA ILE A 54 -24.49 -11.31 8.07
C ILE A 54 -23.02 -11.28 8.47
N LEU A 55 -22.66 -12.10 9.45
CA LEU A 55 -21.30 -12.21 9.96
C LEU A 55 -20.45 -13.20 9.17
N ASP A 56 -21.05 -14.29 8.70
CA ASP A 56 -20.37 -15.36 7.96
C ASP A 56 -21.31 -15.98 6.91
N LEU A 57 -20.71 -16.45 5.81
CA LEU A 57 -21.40 -17.24 4.79
C LEU A 57 -21.04 -18.72 5.00
N PRO A 58 -22.00 -19.62 5.26
CA PRO A 58 -21.73 -21.05 5.32
C PRO A 58 -21.12 -21.54 4.00
N PRO A 59 -20.13 -22.46 4.02
CA PRO A 59 -19.49 -22.94 2.79
C PRO A 59 -20.46 -23.56 1.79
N SER A 60 -21.45 -24.33 2.28
CA SER A 60 -22.43 -25.00 1.43
C SER A 60 -23.59 -24.12 0.95
N LEU A 61 -23.65 -22.86 1.39
CA LEU A 61 -24.79 -21.96 1.16
C LEU A 61 -25.14 -21.81 -0.33
N PHE A 62 -24.12 -21.82 -1.20
CA PHE A 62 -24.27 -21.53 -2.63
C PHE A 62 -24.08 -22.74 -3.56
N HIS A 63 -23.88 -23.95 -3.02
CA HIS A 63 -23.49 -25.13 -3.80
C HIS A 63 -24.42 -25.46 -5.00
N ASN A 64 -25.71 -25.13 -4.90
CA ASN A 64 -26.71 -25.44 -5.94
C ASN A 64 -27.07 -24.26 -6.85
N LEU A 65 -26.39 -23.11 -6.73
CA LEU A 65 -26.76 -21.85 -7.38
C LEU A 65 -26.02 -21.57 -8.70
N GLN A 66 -25.91 -22.57 -9.57
CA GLN A 66 -25.13 -22.50 -10.81
C GLN A 66 -25.68 -21.50 -11.86
N ASN A 67 -26.97 -21.16 -11.78
CA ASN A 67 -27.63 -20.27 -12.73
C ASN A 67 -27.58 -18.78 -12.33
N VAL A 68 -27.04 -18.46 -11.15
CA VAL A 68 -26.96 -17.07 -10.69
C VAL A 68 -25.99 -16.29 -11.56
N ARG A 69 -26.48 -15.18 -12.11
CA ARG A 69 -25.76 -14.20 -12.93
C ARG A 69 -25.38 -12.96 -12.14
N GLN A 70 -26.16 -12.61 -11.11
CA GLN A 70 -25.88 -11.44 -10.26
C GLN A 70 -25.97 -11.84 -8.79
N LEU A 71 -24.88 -11.61 -8.07
CA LEU A 71 -24.81 -11.81 -6.62
C LEU A 71 -24.42 -10.50 -5.96
N ASN A 72 -25.19 -10.08 -4.96
CA ASN A 72 -24.87 -8.92 -4.13
C ASN A 72 -24.83 -9.34 -2.66
N VAL A 73 -23.67 -9.22 -2.02
CA VAL A 73 -23.47 -9.46 -0.59
C VAL A 73 -22.94 -8.21 0.13
N SER A 74 -22.96 -7.05 -0.56
CA SER A 74 -22.45 -5.78 -0.06
C SER A 74 -23.09 -5.33 1.25
N ASN A 75 -22.44 -4.43 1.97
CA ASN A 75 -22.96 -3.86 3.22
C ASN A 75 -23.37 -4.93 4.24
N ASN A 76 -22.52 -5.95 4.40
CA ASN A 76 -22.60 -6.92 5.48
C ASN A 76 -21.27 -6.92 6.25
N PRO A 77 -21.30 -7.01 7.59
CA PRO A 77 -20.10 -7.09 8.42
C PRO A 77 -19.46 -8.50 8.35
N LEU A 78 -19.25 -9.02 7.15
CA LEU A 78 -18.68 -10.34 6.93
C LEU A 78 -17.26 -10.38 7.50
N THR A 79 -17.02 -11.35 8.38
CA THR A 79 -15.71 -11.55 9.00
C THR A 79 -14.85 -12.54 8.21
N ARG A 80 -15.49 -13.50 7.52
CA ARG A 80 -14.81 -14.54 6.76
C ARG A 80 -15.52 -14.82 5.44
N VAL A 81 -14.73 -14.95 4.39
CA VAL A 81 -15.14 -15.48 3.09
C VAL A 81 -14.19 -16.63 2.78
N TYR A 82 -14.75 -17.82 2.54
CA TYR A 82 -13.95 -19.01 2.24
C TYR A 82 -13.40 -18.95 0.82
N GLU A 83 -12.24 -19.59 0.59
CA GLU A 83 -11.59 -19.57 -0.72
C GLU A 83 -12.47 -20.17 -1.83
N GLU A 84 -13.31 -21.13 -1.48
CA GLU A 84 -14.18 -21.88 -2.42
C GLU A 84 -15.63 -21.37 -2.41
N GLN A 85 -15.90 -20.25 -1.69
CA GLN A 85 -17.26 -19.76 -1.44
C GLN A 85 -18.05 -19.49 -2.74
N PHE A 86 -17.35 -19.11 -3.82
CA PHE A 86 -17.97 -18.70 -5.08
C PHE A 86 -17.81 -19.73 -6.21
N ASP A 87 -17.19 -20.89 -5.95
CA ASP A 87 -16.82 -21.87 -6.99
C ASP A 87 -18.02 -22.43 -7.76
N SER A 88 -19.20 -22.42 -7.15
CA SER A 88 -20.43 -22.92 -7.76
C SER A 88 -21.04 -21.97 -8.80
N PHE A 89 -20.61 -20.70 -8.86
CA PHE A 89 -21.22 -19.69 -9.72
C PHE A 89 -20.60 -19.60 -11.13
N ILE A 90 -20.77 -20.66 -11.91
CA ILE A 90 -20.19 -20.78 -13.27
C ILE A 90 -20.74 -19.71 -14.23
N ASN A 91 -21.97 -19.26 -14.03
CA ASN A 91 -22.65 -18.28 -14.89
C ASN A 91 -22.64 -16.85 -14.31
N LEU A 92 -21.89 -16.59 -13.25
CA LEU A 92 -21.86 -15.27 -12.62
C LEU A 92 -21.32 -14.23 -13.58
N GLN A 93 -22.02 -13.11 -13.72
CA GLN A 93 -21.63 -11.98 -14.56
C GLN A 93 -21.29 -10.74 -13.72
N SER A 94 -21.96 -10.57 -12.58
CA SER A 94 -21.77 -9.45 -11.66
C SER A 94 -21.72 -9.92 -10.21
N LEU A 95 -20.68 -9.50 -9.48
CA LEU A 95 -20.49 -9.77 -8.05
C LEU A 95 -20.24 -8.45 -7.31
N SER A 96 -21.14 -8.11 -6.38
CA SER A 96 -20.93 -6.97 -5.48
C SER A 96 -20.60 -7.40 -4.07
N MET A 97 -19.46 -6.92 -3.59
CA MET A 97 -18.92 -7.07 -2.23
C MET A 97 -18.45 -5.70 -1.71
N GLU A 98 -19.16 -4.64 -2.09
CA GLU A 98 -18.92 -3.29 -1.54
C GLU A 98 -19.09 -3.29 -0.02
N GLU A 99 -18.27 -2.53 0.68
CA GLU A 99 -18.24 -2.47 2.16
C GLU A 99 -17.95 -3.82 2.88
N VAL A 100 -17.45 -4.82 2.16
CA VAL A 100 -16.95 -6.07 2.75
C VAL A 100 -15.42 -6.02 2.87
N GLU A 101 -14.90 -6.40 4.04
CA GLU A 101 -13.47 -6.53 4.30
C GLU A 101 -13.04 -8.00 4.09
N ILE A 102 -12.03 -8.24 3.24
CA ILE A 102 -11.60 -9.61 2.91
C ILE A 102 -10.13 -9.76 3.33
N PRO A 103 -9.85 -10.17 4.59
CA PRO A 103 -8.49 -10.16 5.13
C PRO A 103 -7.55 -11.18 4.47
N ASN A 104 -8.09 -12.32 4.00
CA ASN A 104 -7.31 -13.37 3.34
C ASN A 104 -7.68 -13.47 1.86
N ILE A 105 -7.61 -12.34 1.14
CA ILE A 105 -7.94 -12.32 -0.27
C ILE A 105 -6.92 -13.11 -1.11
N SER A 106 -7.39 -13.94 -2.04
CA SER A 106 -6.57 -14.78 -2.90
C SER A 106 -7.11 -14.78 -4.34
N ILE A 107 -6.24 -15.02 -5.31
CA ILE A 107 -6.61 -15.08 -6.72
C ILE A 107 -7.50 -16.29 -7.04
N ARG A 108 -7.43 -17.34 -6.23
CA ARG A 108 -8.20 -18.59 -6.40
C ARG A 108 -9.69 -18.37 -6.11
N MET A 109 -10.03 -17.47 -5.19
CA MET A 109 -11.44 -17.14 -4.86
C MET A 109 -12.28 -16.71 -6.06
N PHE A 110 -11.65 -16.07 -7.05
CA PHE A 110 -12.33 -15.60 -8.25
C PHE A 110 -11.89 -16.38 -9.50
N GLY A 111 -11.02 -17.38 -9.34
CA GLY A 111 -10.41 -18.12 -10.45
C GLY A 111 -11.40 -18.97 -11.24
N PHE A 112 -12.45 -19.48 -10.58
CA PHE A 112 -13.49 -20.30 -11.22
C PHE A 112 -14.61 -19.48 -11.86
N LEU A 113 -14.63 -18.15 -11.67
CA LEU A 113 -15.68 -17.27 -12.17
C LEU A 113 -15.40 -16.83 -13.62
N SER A 114 -15.39 -17.80 -14.55
CA SER A 114 -14.98 -17.57 -15.95
C SER A 114 -15.83 -16.58 -16.73
N ASN A 115 -17.10 -16.39 -16.35
CA ASN A 115 -18.04 -15.49 -17.00
C ASN A 115 -18.16 -14.12 -16.30
N LEU A 116 -17.37 -13.89 -15.25
CA LEU A 116 -17.46 -12.67 -14.44
C LEU A 116 -16.95 -11.47 -15.23
N SER A 117 -17.83 -10.47 -15.37
CA SER A 117 -17.56 -9.26 -16.15
C SER A 117 -17.42 -8.02 -15.29
N HIS A 118 -18.15 -7.96 -14.17
CA HIS A 118 -18.17 -6.84 -13.25
C HIS A 118 -17.97 -7.34 -11.82
N ILE A 119 -17.03 -6.73 -11.10
CA ILE A 119 -16.83 -6.97 -9.67
C ILE A 119 -16.70 -5.65 -8.92
N TYR A 120 -17.36 -5.56 -7.76
CA TYR A 120 -17.37 -4.38 -6.92
C TYR A 120 -16.81 -4.73 -5.55
N PHE A 121 -15.75 -4.04 -5.16
CA PHE A 121 -15.02 -4.23 -3.92
C PHE A 121 -15.04 -2.94 -3.09
N LYS A 122 -14.74 -3.08 -1.80
CA LYS A 122 -14.47 -1.95 -0.92
C LYS A 122 -13.16 -1.20 -1.28
N ARG A 123 -12.13 -1.92 -1.75
CA ARG A 123 -10.79 -1.38 -2.01
C ARG A 123 -10.31 -1.67 -3.43
N PHE A 124 -9.55 -0.73 -3.98
CA PHE A 124 -8.92 -0.87 -5.30
C PHE A 124 -7.91 -2.03 -5.36
N GLU A 125 -7.14 -2.24 -4.29
CA GLU A 125 -6.14 -3.32 -4.20
C GLU A 125 -6.74 -4.71 -4.48
N TYR A 126 -7.99 -4.94 -4.10
CA TYR A 126 -8.69 -6.21 -4.30
C TYR A 126 -8.90 -6.56 -5.79
N CYS A 127 -8.98 -5.55 -6.66
CA CYS A 127 -9.10 -5.76 -8.10
C CYS A 127 -7.95 -6.58 -8.68
N THR A 128 -6.76 -6.50 -8.08
CA THR A 128 -5.56 -7.21 -8.56
C THR A 128 -5.67 -8.72 -8.42
N TYR A 129 -6.52 -9.22 -7.51
CA TYR A 129 -6.85 -10.64 -7.35
C TYR A 129 -7.89 -11.14 -8.37
N SER A 130 -8.39 -10.27 -9.24
CA SER A 130 -9.37 -10.57 -10.29
C SER A 130 -8.88 -10.09 -11.66
N PRO A 131 -7.76 -10.63 -12.19
CA PRO A 131 -7.12 -10.09 -13.41
C PRO A 131 -7.94 -10.30 -14.69
N ASN A 132 -8.85 -11.28 -14.70
CA ASN A 132 -9.64 -11.65 -15.89
C ASN A 132 -10.95 -10.88 -16.03
N VAL A 133 -11.31 -10.06 -15.04
CA VAL A 133 -12.58 -9.32 -15.03
C VAL A 133 -12.45 -8.08 -15.93
N ARG A 134 -13.53 -7.71 -16.63
CA ARG A 134 -13.54 -6.56 -17.54
C ARG A 134 -13.66 -5.22 -16.82
N SER A 135 -14.43 -5.18 -15.73
CA SER A 135 -14.66 -3.97 -14.95
C SER A 135 -14.57 -4.28 -13.46
N CYS A 136 -13.69 -3.56 -12.77
CA CYS A 136 -13.59 -3.60 -11.32
C CYS A 136 -13.83 -2.22 -10.70
N LYS A 137 -14.58 -2.19 -9.59
CA LYS A 137 -14.82 -0.97 -8.79
C LYS A 137 -14.27 -1.14 -7.36
N PRO A 138 -13.68 -0.10 -6.77
CA PRO A 138 -13.34 1.19 -7.37
C PRO A 138 -12.29 1.02 -8.49
N ASN A 139 -12.29 1.91 -9.48
CA ASN A 139 -11.40 1.80 -10.65
C ASN A 139 -10.09 2.58 -10.48
N THR A 140 -9.88 3.23 -9.33
CA THR A 140 -8.67 4.00 -9.00
C THR A 140 -8.54 4.13 -7.48
N ASP A 141 -7.30 4.26 -7.02
CA ASP A 141 -6.93 4.66 -5.64
C ASP A 141 -6.44 6.12 -5.56
N GLY A 142 -6.57 6.88 -6.66
CA GLY A 142 -6.10 8.26 -6.80
C GLY A 142 -4.72 8.39 -7.48
N ILE A 143 -3.90 7.33 -7.46
CA ILE A 143 -2.56 7.31 -8.07
C ILE A 143 -2.56 6.35 -9.27
N SER A 144 -3.02 5.13 -9.05
CA SER A 144 -3.18 4.05 -10.04
C SER A 144 -4.63 3.92 -10.47
N SER A 145 -4.84 3.36 -11.66
CA SER A 145 -6.17 3.00 -12.18
C SER A 145 -6.19 1.56 -12.66
N PHE A 146 -7.39 1.05 -12.94
CA PHE A 146 -7.57 -0.32 -13.46
C PHE A 146 -6.76 -0.59 -14.74
N GLU A 147 -6.66 0.42 -15.61
CA GLU A 147 -5.99 0.28 -16.91
C GLU A 147 -4.52 0.70 -16.86
N ASN A 148 -4.11 1.55 -15.91
CA ASN A 148 -2.77 2.14 -15.93
C ASN A 148 -2.16 2.24 -14.53
N LEU A 149 -0.84 2.01 -14.45
CA LEU A 149 -0.08 2.12 -13.20
C LEU A 149 -0.16 3.54 -12.64
N LEU A 150 -0.06 4.56 -13.50
CA LEU A 150 -0.33 5.96 -13.17
C LEU A 150 -1.61 6.42 -13.90
N ALA A 151 -2.66 6.67 -13.13
CA ALA A 151 -3.99 6.98 -13.65
C ALA A 151 -4.01 8.26 -14.49
N ASN A 152 -3.32 9.30 -14.02
CA ASN A 152 -3.38 10.64 -14.59
C ASN A 152 -2.24 10.90 -15.57
N ILE A 153 -2.56 11.43 -16.76
CA ILE A 153 -1.56 11.86 -17.74
C ILE A 153 -0.59 12.90 -17.16
N ILE A 154 -1.11 13.80 -16.32
CA ILE A 154 -0.33 14.81 -15.61
C ILE A 154 0.75 14.13 -14.78
N LEU A 155 0.39 13.12 -13.98
CA LEU A 155 1.33 12.39 -13.13
C LEU A 155 2.42 11.69 -13.95
N ARG A 156 2.07 11.11 -15.10
CA ARG A 156 3.05 10.47 -16.01
C ARG A 156 4.10 11.44 -16.51
N VAL A 157 3.67 12.62 -16.98
CA VAL A 157 4.58 13.67 -17.45
C VAL A 157 5.47 14.14 -16.29
N PHE A 158 4.87 14.40 -15.12
CA PHE A 158 5.63 14.84 -13.94
C PHE A 158 6.67 13.83 -13.49
N VAL A 159 6.36 12.53 -13.47
CA VAL A 159 7.32 11.49 -13.07
C VAL A 159 8.59 11.53 -13.92
N TRP A 160 8.46 11.64 -15.24
CA TRP A 160 9.61 11.75 -16.14
C TRP A 160 10.40 13.05 -15.93
N VAL A 161 9.71 14.19 -15.86
CA VAL A 161 10.36 15.50 -15.67
C VAL A 161 11.14 15.52 -14.35
N VAL A 162 10.51 15.06 -13.26
CA VAL A 162 11.11 15.02 -11.93
C VAL A 162 12.27 14.02 -11.89
N ALA A 163 12.12 12.82 -12.47
CA ALA A 163 13.20 11.84 -12.52
C ALA A 163 14.46 12.40 -13.21
N PHE A 164 14.30 13.03 -14.38
CA PHE A 164 15.45 13.63 -15.09
C PHE A 164 16.02 14.84 -14.34
N ALA A 165 15.18 15.70 -13.79
CA ALA A 165 15.62 16.87 -13.04
C ALA A 165 16.44 16.47 -11.80
N ILE A 166 15.98 15.46 -11.05
CA ILE A 166 16.67 14.93 -9.87
C ILE A 166 18.01 14.32 -10.28
N CYS A 167 18.03 13.41 -11.26
CA CYS A 167 19.26 12.75 -11.69
C CYS A 167 20.28 13.75 -12.23
N PHE A 168 19.87 14.62 -13.16
CA PHE A 168 20.77 15.60 -13.77
C PHE A 168 21.24 16.64 -12.76
N GLY A 169 20.34 17.20 -11.96
CA GLY A 169 20.66 18.23 -10.97
C GLY A 169 21.65 17.74 -9.93
N ASN A 170 21.45 16.53 -9.40
CA ASN A 170 22.35 15.96 -8.40
C ASN A 170 23.71 15.56 -8.99
N VAL A 171 23.74 14.97 -10.19
CA VAL A 171 25.01 14.69 -10.89
C VAL A 171 25.78 15.97 -11.17
N PHE A 172 25.09 17.02 -11.62
CA PHE A 172 25.70 18.34 -11.85
C PHE A 172 26.34 18.89 -10.57
N VAL A 173 25.65 18.84 -9.42
CA VAL A 173 26.19 19.29 -8.13
C VAL A 173 27.41 18.46 -7.72
N ILE A 174 27.38 17.13 -7.90
CA ILE A 174 28.51 16.25 -7.60
C ILE A 174 29.73 16.62 -8.46
N CYS A 175 29.53 16.83 -9.77
CA CYS A 175 30.59 17.22 -10.70
C CYS A 175 31.16 18.61 -10.36
N LEU A 176 30.30 19.62 -10.18
CA LEU A 176 30.70 20.98 -9.84
C LEU A 176 31.53 21.01 -8.55
N ARG A 177 31.06 20.33 -7.50
CA ARG A 177 31.75 20.24 -6.21
C ARG A 177 32.99 19.35 -6.23
N SER A 178 33.22 18.59 -7.30
CA SER A 178 34.43 17.80 -7.50
C SER A 178 35.49 18.57 -8.29
N CYS A 179 35.08 19.43 -9.22
CA CYS A 179 35.99 20.27 -10.01
C CYS A 179 36.43 21.54 -9.26
N VAL A 180 35.56 22.14 -8.47
CA VAL A 180 35.88 23.35 -7.69
C VAL A 180 36.54 22.91 -6.38
N GLY A 181 37.82 23.26 -6.21
CA GLY A 181 38.54 23.06 -4.95
C GLY A 181 37.78 23.74 -3.81
N SER A 182 37.40 22.99 -2.77
CA SER A 182 36.61 23.51 -1.66
C SER A 182 37.46 23.68 -0.41
N GLU A 183 37.41 24.86 0.20
CA GLU A 183 38.06 25.11 1.50
C GLU A 183 37.47 24.25 2.62
N ASN A 184 36.18 23.91 2.53
CA ASN A 184 35.46 23.09 3.51
C ASN A 184 35.19 21.68 2.98
N GLU A 185 36.23 20.85 2.95
CA GLU A 185 36.16 19.48 2.40
C GLU A 185 35.06 18.62 3.08
N HIS A 186 34.81 18.80 4.37
CA HIS A 186 33.82 18.02 5.13
C HIS A 186 32.37 18.29 4.71
N HIS A 187 32.00 19.57 4.61
CA HIS A 187 30.69 19.97 4.10
C HIS A 187 30.50 19.54 2.64
N THR A 188 31.55 19.63 1.83
CA THR A 188 31.52 19.15 0.44
C THR A 188 31.28 17.64 0.36
N MET A 189 31.88 16.83 1.24
CA MET A 189 31.62 15.38 1.28
C MET A 189 30.16 15.06 1.65
N ALA A 190 29.59 15.75 2.65
CA ALA A 190 28.20 15.55 3.05
C ALA A 190 27.22 15.92 1.92
N ILE A 191 27.44 17.04 1.22
CA ILE A 191 26.63 17.44 0.05
C ILE A 191 26.71 16.41 -1.07
N LYS A 192 27.91 15.89 -1.39
CA LYS A 192 28.06 14.82 -2.39
C LYS A 192 27.31 13.56 -1.98
N SER A 193 27.37 13.17 -0.71
CA SER A 193 26.63 12.02 -0.20
C SER A 193 25.11 12.21 -0.27
N LEU A 194 24.61 13.41 0.03
CA LEU A 194 23.19 13.75 -0.11
C LEU A 194 22.73 13.61 -1.57
N CYS A 195 23.48 14.18 -2.52
CA CYS A 195 23.18 14.03 -3.94
C CYS A 195 23.21 12.57 -4.42
N CYS A 196 24.11 11.73 -3.89
CA CYS A 196 24.11 10.30 -4.18
C CYS A 196 22.84 9.60 -3.69
N ALA A 197 22.36 9.95 -2.49
CA ALA A 197 21.10 9.43 -1.96
C ALA A 197 19.91 9.89 -2.82
N ASP A 198 19.83 11.18 -3.16
CA ASP A 198 18.74 11.74 -3.98
C ASP A 198 18.73 11.17 -5.42
N CYS A 199 19.89 10.84 -6.00
CA CYS A 199 19.94 10.12 -7.28
C CYS A 199 19.22 8.77 -7.24
N LEU A 200 19.22 8.06 -6.09
CA LEU A 200 18.49 6.79 -5.96
C LEU A 200 16.97 6.99 -6.09
N MET A 201 16.42 8.09 -5.57
CA MET A 201 15.01 8.46 -5.79
C MET A 201 14.73 8.74 -7.27
N GLY A 202 15.65 9.42 -7.96
CA GLY A 202 15.55 9.63 -9.41
C GLY A 202 15.53 8.33 -10.21
N VAL A 203 16.39 7.36 -9.86
CA VAL A 203 16.41 6.01 -10.44
C VAL A 203 15.09 5.27 -10.18
N TYR A 204 14.58 5.34 -8.95
CA TYR A 204 13.27 4.79 -8.59
C TYR A 204 12.15 5.35 -9.49
N LEU A 205 12.03 6.68 -9.61
CA LEU A 205 11.00 7.33 -10.43
C LEU A 205 11.12 6.96 -11.92
N PHE A 206 12.35 6.83 -12.43
CA PHE A 206 12.60 6.38 -13.78
C PHE A 206 12.02 4.97 -14.02
N PHE A 207 12.24 4.03 -13.10
CA PHE A 207 11.67 2.70 -13.22
C PHE A 207 10.14 2.70 -13.13
N ILE A 208 9.55 3.48 -12.21
CA ILE A 208 8.08 3.62 -12.14
C ILE A 208 7.52 4.14 -13.47
N GLY A 209 8.15 5.17 -14.06
CA GLY A 209 7.76 5.67 -15.38
C GLY A 209 7.92 4.63 -16.50
N ALA A 210 8.98 3.83 -16.48
CA ALA A 210 9.20 2.77 -17.46
C ALA A 210 8.17 1.64 -17.36
N PHE A 211 7.81 1.23 -16.14
CA PHE A 211 6.79 0.20 -15.91
C PHE A 211 5.37 0.71 -16.17
N ASP A 212 5.09 2.00 -15.95
CA ASP A 212 3.82 2.61 -16.37
C ASP A 212 3.64 2.54 -17.90
N VAL A 213 4.68 2.86 -18.66
CA VAL A 213 4.65 2.70 -20.14
C VAL A 213 4.47 1.23 -20.52
N LYS A 214 5.16 0.31 -19.84
CA LYS A 214 5.06 -1.14 -20.11
C LYS A 214 3.66 -1.71 -19.90
N TYR A 215 2.93 -1.20 -18.90
CA TYR A 215 1.62 -1.71 -18.51
C TYR A 215 0.46 -0.80 -18.93
N CYS A 216 0.70 0.12 -19.86
CA CYS A 216 -0.31 1.07 -20.32
C CYS A 216 -1.52 0.35 -20.94
N GLY A 217 -2.73 0.66 -20.44
CA GLY A 217 -4.00 0.11 -20.92
C GLY A 217 -4.38 -1.27 -20.36
N GLU A 218 -3.44 -2.04 -19.81
CA GLU A 218 -3.68 -3.40 -19.30
C GLU A 218 -3.09 -3.65 -17.90
N TYR A 219 -2.96 -2.60 -17.08
CA TYR A 219 -2.29 -2.69 -15.78
C TYR A 219 -2.86 -3.77 -14.85
N ASN A 220 -4.18 -3.87 -14.67
CA ASN A 220 -4.78 -4.84 -13.74
C ASN A 220 -4.38 -6.30 -14.04
N ARG A 221 -4.19 -6.66 -15.32
CA ARG A 221 -3.78 -8.00 -15.73
C ARG A 221 -2.37 -8.37 -15.22
N HIS A 222 -1.53 -7.37 -15.05
CA HIS A 222 -0.14 -7.51 -14.59
C HIS A 222 0.07 -7.07 -13.14
N ALA A 223 -0.87 -6.35 -12.54
CA ALA A 223 -0.73 -5.71 -11.24
C ALA A 223 -0.32 -6.68 -10.13
N HIS A 224 -0.98 -7.82 -10.00
CA HIS A 224 -0.64 -8.83 -8.99
C HIS A 224 0.80 -9.36 -9.16
N VAL A 225 1.18 -9.71 -10.38
CA VAL A 225 2.54 -10.22 -10.68
C VAL A 225 3.60 -9.14 -10.46
N TRP A 226 3.30 -7.90 -10.84
CA TRP A 226 4.16 -6.74 -10.64
C TRP A 226 4.40 -6.49 -9.14
N MET A 227 3.34 -6.38 -8.36
CA MET A 227 3.42 -6.08 -6.93
C MET A 227 4.07 -7.22 -6.12
N GLU A 228 3.90 -8.48 -6.51
CA GLU A 228 4.60 -9.62 -5.89
C GLU A 228 6.05 -9.79 -6.37
N SER A 229 6.48 -9.06 -7.41
CA SER A 229 7.80 -9.25 -8.00
C SER A 229 8.94 -8.69 -7.13
N LEU A 230 10.11 -9.34 -7.23
CA LEU A 230 11.34 -8.83 -6.63
C LEU A 230 11.73 -7.45 -7.20
N SER A 231 11.41 -7.18 -8.47
CA SER A 231 11.69 -5.88 -9.10
C SER A 231 10.97 -4.74 -8.38
N CYS A 232 9.66 -4.89 -8.14
CA CYS A 232 8.87 -3.92 -7.38
C CYS A 232 9.44 -3.71 -5.98
N GLN A 233 9.75 -4.80 -5.27
CA GLN A 233 10.28 -4.73 -3.91
C GLN A 233 11.66 -4.04 -3.84
N LEU A 234 12.56 -4.34 -4.78
CA LEU A 234 13.88 -3.69 -4.84
C LEU A 234 13.77 -2.20 -5.18
N ILE A 235 12.94 -1.84 -6.17
CA ILE A 235 12.69 -0.45 -6.56
C ILE A 235 12.09 0.33 -5.38
N GLY A 236 11.13 -0.26 -4.66
CA GLY A 236 10.58 0.31 -3.42
C GLY A 236 11.62 0.52 -2.31
N SER A 237 12.49 -0.47 -2.11
CA SER A 237 13.58 -0.37 -1.12
C SER A 237 14.61 0.71 -1.45
N LEU A 238 14.88 0.96 -2.75
CA LEU A 238 15.75 2.06 -3.21
C LEU A 238 15.14 3.42 -2.87
N ALA A 239 13.82 3.56 -3.02
CA ALA A 239 13.12 4.78 -2.65
C ALA A 239 13.19 5.03 -1.15
N LEU A 240 12.95 4.01 -0.33
CA LEU A 240 13.06 4.13 1.13
C LEU A 240 14.51 4.42 1.57
N LEU A 241 15.50 3.71 1.00
CA LEU A 241 16.91 3.98 1.27
C LEU A 241 17.28 5.44 0.97
N SER A 242 16.80 5.96 -0.16
CA SER A 242 17.01 7.34 -0.58
C SER A 242 16.42 8.32 0.43
N THR A 243 15.14 8.17 0.80
CA THR A 243 14.46 9.09 1.71
C THR A 243 15.09 9.08 3.10
N GLU A 244 15.34 7.92 3.68
CA GLU A 244 15.89 7.79 5.03
C GLU A 244 17.32 8.33 5.10
N VAL A 245 18.19 7.95 4.16
CA VAL A 245 19.57 8.45 4.15
C VAL A 245 19.61 9.96 3.94
N SER A 246 18.76 10.52 3.07
CA SER A 246 18.71 11.98 2.86
C SER A 246 18.27 12.72 4.13
N VAL A 247 17.27 12.22 4.87
CA VAL A 247 16.85 12.82 6.14
C VAL A 247 17.95 12.74 7.20
N MET A 248 18.61 11.59 7.34
CA MET A 248 19.75 11.43 8.26
C MET A 248 20.95 12.32 7.88
N ILE A 249 21.22 12.53 6.59
CA ILE A 249 22.30 13.44 6.15
C ILE A 249 21.92 14.91 6.42
N LEU A 250 20.67 15.30 6.16
CA LEU A 250 20.19 16.66 6.44
C LEU A 250 20.25 16.98 7.94
N THR A 251 19.86 16.03 8.79
CA THR A 251 19.97 16.18 10.25
C THR A 251 21.44 16.26 10.69
N TYR A 252 22.33 15.42 10.15
CA TYR A 252 23.77 15.50 10.38
C TYR A 252 24.34 16.89 9.99
N MET A 253 24.04 17.37 8.78
CA MET A 253 24.52 18.67 8.30
C MET A 253 24.02 19.82 9.18
N THR A 254 22.77 19.73 9.65
CA THR A 254 22.17 20.72 10.54
C THR A 254 22.85 20.74 11.91
N LEU A 255 23.09 19.56 12.51
CA LEU A 255 23.80 19.42 13.78
C LEU A 255 25.24 19.92 13.69
N GLU A 256 25.96 19.56 12.63
CA GLU A 256 27.34 20.01 12.40
C GLU A 256 27.42 21.55 12.38
N LYS A 257 26.50 22.21 11.66
CA LYS A 257 26.42 23.68 11.60
C LYS A 257 26.05 24.29 12.95
N TYR A 258 25.09 23.69 13.65
CA TYR A 258 24.66 24.15 14.96
C TYR A 258 25.83 24.18 15.96
N VAL A 259 26.58 23.08 16.08
CA VAL A 259 27.73 22.99 16.98
C VAL A 259 28.80 24.04 16.65
N CYS A 260 29.08 24.26 15.36
CA CYS A 260 30.08 25.25 14.93
C CYS A 260 29.67 26.69 15.27
N ILE A 261 28.37 27.00 15.24
CA ILE A 261 27.85 28.34 15.52
C ILE A 261 27.79 28.59 17.04
N VAL A 262 27.30 27.61 17.81
CA VAL A 262 27.10 27.76 19.26
C VAL A 262 28.41 27.62 20.03
N PHE A 263 29.34 26.78 19.57
CA PHE A 263 30.61 26.50 20.25
C PHE A 263 31.83 26.88 19.38
N PRO A 264 32.01 28.17 19.03
CA PRO A 264 33.04 28.61 18.07
C PRO A 264 34.49 28.36 18.53
N PHE A 265 34.74 28.23 19.84
CA PHE A 265 36.09 28.01 20.41
C PHE A 265 36.34 26.57 20.88
N HIS A 266 35.35 25.70 20.83
CA HIS A 266 35.56 24.30 21.18
C HIS A 266 36.26 23.61 20.00
N HIS A 267 37.33 22.85 20.26
CA HIS A 267 38.10 22.11 19.24
C HIS A 267 37.32 20.96 18.55
N TYR A 268 35.98 20.99 18.60
CA TYR A 268 35.10 19.97 18.03
C TYR A 268 34.81 20.25 16.55
N ARG A 269 35.85 20.38 15.72
CA ARG A 269 35.67 20.27 14.26
C ARG A 269 35.76 18.80 13.87
N ALA A 270 34.71 18.26 13.26
CA ALA A 270 34.74 16.93 12.70
C ALA A 270 35.75 16.91 11.55
N GLY A 271 36.88 16.22 11.74
CA GLY A 271 37.86 16.03 10.66
C GLY A 271 37.35 15.04 9.60
N ARG A 272 38.03 14.99 8.45
CA ARG A 272 37.64 14.17 7.28
C ARG A 272 37.32 12.72 7.60
N LYS A 273 38.14 12.07 8.44
CA LYS A 273 37.93 10.68 8.87
C LYS A 273 36.63 10.51 9.67
N ARG A 274 36.32 11.49 10.53
CA ARG A 274 35.12 11.47 11.38
C ARG A 274 33.88 11.66 10.53
N THR A 275 33.87 12.64 9.62
CA THR A 275 32.78 12.84 8.65
C THR A 275 32.55 11.60 7.80
N LEU A 276 33.61 10.99 7.27
CA LEU A 276 33.50 9.75 6.49
C LEU A 276 32.89 8.61 7.31
N CYS A 277 33.35 8.40 8.56
CA CYS A 277 32.76 7.37 9.43
C CYS A 277 31.28 7.65 9.73
N SER A 278 30.90 8.90 10.00
CA SER A 278 29.50 9.28 10.22
C SER A 278 28.65 9.00 8.98
N LEU A 279 29.10 9.38 7.79
CA LEU A 279 28.38 9.13 6.54
C LEU A 279 28.24 7.61 6.26
N MET A 280 29.31 6.83 6.44
CA MET A 280 29.24 5.36 6.29
C MET A 280 28.27 4.73 7.29
N SER A 281 28.20 5.25 8.52
CA SER A 281 27.25 4.78 9.52
C SER A 281 25.81 5.12 9.15
N ILE A 282 25.57 6.33 8.64
CA ILE A 282 24.25 6.76 8.13
C ILE A 282 23.80 5.83 6.99
N TRP A 283 24.66 5.56 6.02
CA TRP A 283 24.36 4.62 4.94
C TRP A 283 24.07 3.21 5.47
N ALA A 284 24.89 2.71 6.41
CA ALA A 284 24.68 1.39 7.00
C ALA A 284 23.31 1.29 7.70
N VAL A 285 22.91 2.31 8.48
CA VAL A 285 21.59 2.36 9.12
C VAL A 285 20.48 2.43 8.06
N GLY A 286 20.61 3.30 7.05
CA GLY A 286 19.65 3.37 5.95
C GLY A 286 19.49 2.04 5.20
N PHE A 287 20.57 1.31 4.95
CA PHE A 287 20.53 -0.03 4.35
C PHE A 287 19.80 -1.03 5.25
N VAL A 288 20.06 -1.01 6.57
CA VAL A 288 19.34 -1.87 7.50
C VAL A 288 17.84 -1.54 7.48
N LEU A 289 17.46 -0.26 7.51
CA LEU A 289 16.05 0.14 7.47
C LEU A 289 15.36 -0.21 6.13
N ALA A 290 16.04 -0.02 5.01
CA ALA A 290 15.48 -0.33 3.71
C ALA A 290 15.36 -1.84 3.44
N PHE A 291 16.29 -2.65 3.96
CA PHE A 291 16.33 -4.07 3.62
C PHE A 291 15.85 -5.02 4.73
N ALA A 292 15.64 -4.55 5.96
CA ALA A 292 15.07 -5.37 7.04
C ALA A 292 13.73 -6.06 6.69
N PRO A 293 12.79 -5.45 5.92
CA PRO A 293 11.56 -6.14 5.52
C PRO A 293 11.76 -7.42 4.71
N PHE A 294 12.93 -7.59 4.06
CA PHE A 294 13.27 -8.82 3.34
C PHE A 294 13.68 -9.97 4.26
N CYS A 295 14.12 -9.68 5.49
CA CYS A 295 14.61 -10.71 6.42
C CYS A 295 13.49 -11.58 6.99
N ASP A 296 12.29 -11.02 7.19
CA ASP A 296 11.16 -11.77 7.75
C ASP A 296 9.83 -11.47 7.06
N ARG A 297 9.50 -12.30 6.06
CA ARG A 297 8.23 -12.21 5.34
C ARG A 297 7.02 -12.55 6.22
N HIS A 298 7.19 -13.25 7.34
CA HIS A 298 6.10 -13.55 8.26
C HIS A 298 5.62 -12.28 8.97
N THR A 299 6.54 -11.47 9.49
CA THR A 299 6.22 -10.21 10.18
C THR A 299 5.83 -9.09 9.22
N PHE A 300 6.56 -8.92 8.11
CA PHE A 300 6.38 -7.77 7.21
C PHE A 300 5.40 -8.01 6.05
N GLY A 301 5.20 -9.27 5.64
CA GLY A 301 4.43 -9.60 4.44
C GLY A 301 5.09 -9.03 3.17
N ASN A 302 4.28 -8.72 2.15
CA ASN A 302 4.74 -7.98 0.98
C ASN A 302 4.78 -6.47 1.30
N PHE A 303 5.79 -6.03 2.04
CA PHE A 303 5.87 -4.67 2.59
C PHE A 303 5.87 -3.57 1.52
N TYR A 304 6.68 -3.75 0.47
CA TYR A 304 6.81 -2.80 -0.63
C TYR A 304 5.71 -2.96 -1.68
N GLY A 305 5.28 -4.19 -1.96
CA GLY A 305 4.31 -4.49 -3.02
C GLY A 305 2.84 -4.40 -2.60
N ARG A 306 2.48 -3.45 -1.72
CA ARG A 306 1.06 -3.22 -1.34
C ARG A 306 0.31 -2.34 -2.31
N ASN A 307 1.02 -1.56 -3.11
CA ASN A 307 0.45 -0.68 -4.11
C ASN A 307 1.25 -0.77 -5.42
N GLY A 308 0.67 -0.24 -6.50
CA GLY A 308 1.29 -0.28 -7.82
C GLY A 308 2.59 0.48 -7.95
N VAL A 309 2.86 1.41 -7.03
CA VAL A 309 4.03 2.29 -7.03
C VAL A 309 5.17 1.72 -6.16
N CYS A 310 4.96 0.59 -5.50
CA CYS A 310 5.94 -0.13 -4.70
C CYS A 310 6.49 0.67 -3.51
N PHE A 311 5.75 1.66 -3.02
CA PHE A 311 6.20 2.55 -1.95
C PHE A 311 5.45 2.23 -0.64
N PRO A 312 6.14 2.10 0.51
CA PRO A 312 5.50 1.78 1.78
C PRO A 312 4.79 3.03 2.36
N LEU A 313 3.63 3.37 1.79
CA LEU A 313 2.76 4.42 2.30
C LEU A 313 2.07 3.95 3.59
N HIS A 314 2.03 4.82 4.60
CA HIS A 314 1.30 4.56 5.83
C HIS A 314 -0.20 4.47 5.54
N SER A 315 -0.76 3.27 5.54
CA SER A 315 -2.20 3.04 5.38
C SER A 315 -2.75 2.32 6.62
N GLU A 316 -3.56 3.02 7.41
CA GLU A 316 -3.98 2.63 8.78
C GLU A 316 -4.70 1.27 8.91
N GLN A 317 -5.26 0.69 7.85
CA GLN A 317 -6.16 -0.47 7.99
C GLN A 317 -5.66 -1.82 7.44
N ALA A 318 -4.72 -1.87 6.50
CA ALA A 318 -4.37 -3.11 5.77
C ALA A 318 -3.12 -3.83 6.27
N GLU A 319 -2.40 -3.24 7.23
CA GLU A 319 -1.06 -3.73 7.58
C GLU A 319 -1.10 -4.79 8.68
N LYS A 320 -0.29 -5.86 8.49
CA LYS A 320 0.13 -6.71 9.60
C LYS A 320 0.68 -5.81 10.73
N PRO A 321 0.37 -6.11 12.00
CA PRO A 321 0.74 -5.25 13.13
C PRO A 321 2.25 -4.94 13.18
N GLY A 322 3.11 -5.91 12.84
CA GLY A 322 4.56 -5.71 12.78
C GLY A 322 5.01 -4.70 11.73
N ALA A 323 4.47 -4.77 10.50
CA ALA A 323 4.77 -3.81 9.43
C ALA A 323 4.32 -2.39 9.79
N ARG A 324 3.20 -2.27 10.50
CA ARG A 324 2.67 -0.98 10.97
C ARG A 324 3.58 -0.35 12.00
N CYS A 325 3.92 -1.11 13.05
CA CYS A 325 4.86 -0.65 14.07
C CYS A 325 6.20 -0.23 13.45
N TYR A 326 6.65 -0.95 12.42
CA TYR A 326 7.88 -0.64 11.71
C TYR A 326 7.81 0.66 10.90
N SER A 327 6.81 0.79 10.02
CA SER A 327 6.61 2.01 9.23
C SER A 327 6.44 3.23 10.14
N THR A 328 5.55 3.14 11.15
CA THR A 328 5.37 4.19 12.15
C THR A 328 6.67 4.49 12.91
N GLY A 329 7.44 3.45 13.26
CA GLY A 329 8.72 3.59 13.95
C GLY A 329 9.77 4.34 13.12
N ILE A 330 9.82 4.10 11.81
CA ILE A 330 10.68 4.86 10.88
C ILE A 330 10.24 6.33 10.86
N PHE A 331 8.98 6.62 10.50
CA PHE A 331 8.48 7.99 10.37
C PHE A 331 8.58 8.82 11.67
N LEU A 332 8.20 8.23 12.81
CA LEU A 332 8.24 8.93 14.10
C LEU A 332 9.65 8.94 14.71
N GLY A 333 10.37 7.81 14.61
CA GLY A 333 11.70 7.65 15.22
C GLY A 333 12.69 8.69 14.71
N GLU A 334 12.68 8.96 13.40
CA GLU A 334 13.55 9.98 12.79
C GLU A 334 13.22 11.40 13.28
N THR A 335 11.93 11.72 13.34
CA THR A 335 11.44 13.03 13.81
C THR A 335 11.83 13.28 15.27
N PHE A 336 11.70 12.27 16.13
CA PHE A 336 12.03 12.37 17.54
C PHE A 336 13.54 12.39 17.80
N LEU A 337 14.34 11.56 17.12
CA LEU A 337 15.79 11.52 17.33
C LEU A 337 16.45 12.86 16.98
N GLY A 338 16.03 13.50 15.87
CA GLY A 338 16.50 14.84 15.51
C GLY A 338 16.17 15.89 16.57
N PHE A 339 14.95 15.87 17.08
CA PHE A 339 14.48 16.82 18.10
C PHE A 339 15.16 16.61 19.47
N PHE A 340 15.30 15.35 19.91
CA PHE A 340 15.98 15.02 21.16
C PHE A 340 17.47 15.36 21.14
N HIS A 341 18.16 15.18 20.01
CA HIS A 341 19.57 15.57 19.92
C HIS A 341 19.73 17.09 20.04
N LEU A 342 18.87 17.87 19.37
CA LEU A 342 18.84 19.34 19.47
C LEU A 342 18.51 19.82 20.90
N ILE A 343 17.56 19.19 21.59
CA ILE A 343 17.22 19.53 22.98
C ILE A 343 18.35 19.15 23.94
N ARG A 344 18.96 17.97 23.76
CA ARG A 344 20.05 17.51 24.63
C ARG A 344 21.28 18.40 24.51
N GLU A 345 21.59 18.90 23.32
CA GLU A 345 22.67 19.89 23.16
C GLU A 345 22.33 21.26 23.77
N LYS A 346 21.06 21.68 23.79
CA LYS A 346 20.63 22.83 24.61
C LYS A 346 20.68 22.55 26.12
N GLY A 347 20.61 21.28 26.53
CA GLY A 347 20.37 20.84 27.91
C GLY A 347 21.61 20.52 28.76
N TRP A 348 22.82 20.56 28.23
CA TRP A 348 24.03 20.24 29.01
C TRP A 348 24.96 21.46 29.20
N GLY A 349 24.64 22.27 30.22
CA GLY A 349 25.65 22.98 31.03
C GLY A 349 25.95 24.45 30.73
N ASN A 350 25.47 25.32 31.63
CA ASN A 350 26.09 26.57 32.10
C ASN A 350 25.89 27.87 31.29
N PHE A 351 24.66 28.40 31.35
CA PHE A 351 24.50 29.84 31.64
C PHE A 351 24.83 30.09 33.12
N VAL A 352 26.12 30.04 33.47
CA VAL A 352 26.63 30.71 34.67
C VAL A 352 27.70 31.68 34.14
N PRO A 353 27.46 33.00 34.14
CA PRO A 353 28.52 33.94 33.89
C PRO A 353 29.52 33.79 35.04
N ARG A 354 30.72 33.29 34.77
CA ARG A 354 31.86 33.54 35.66
C ARG A 354 32.32 34.97 35.38
N TYR A 355 31.80 35.91 36.18
CA TYR A 355 32.50 37.15 36.50
C TYR A 355 33.21 36.98 37.83
#